data_AF-A0A973PVR2-F1
#
_entry.id   AF-A0A973PVR2-F1
#
_cell.length_a   1.000
_cell.length_b   1.000
_cell.length_c   1.000
_cell.angle_alpha   90.00
_cell.angle_beta   90.00
_cell.angle_gamma   90.00
#
_symmetry.space_group_name_H-M   'P 1'
#
loop_
_entity.id
_entity.type
_entity.pdbx_description
1 polymer ?
#
loop_
_entity_poly.entity_id
_entity_poly.type
_entity_poly.pdbx_seq_one_letter_code
_entity_poly.pdbx_strand_id
1 'polypeptide(L)'
;MTEPGETEAARTGTGTGAGTGTGAGAGTGAGGAAGGGAAGAASRARKQVLLRLDPAVHDALAAWAAAELRSTNAQIEFLLRRALTDAGRLPAA
;
A
#
# COMPACT_ATOMS: atom_id res chain seq x y z
N MET A 1 -28.72 57.34 -6.16
CA MET A 1 -28.17 56.03 -6.57
C MET A 1 -28.99 55.57 -7.75
N THR A 2 -28.47 55.78 -8.95
CA THR A 2 -29.13 55.38 -10.20
C THR A 2 -28.10 54.54 -10.95
N GLU A 3 -28.31 53.23 -10.95
CA GLU A 3 -27.64 52.28 -11.84
C GLU A 3 -28.25 52.42 -13.24
N PRO A 4 -27.41 52.39 -14.28
CA PRO A 4 -27.79 51.59 -15.45
C PRO A 4 -26.59 50.86 -16.08
N GLY A 5 -26.86 49.65 -16.59
CA GLY A 5 -26.10 49.12 -17.72
C GLY A 5 -25.73 47.65 -17.67
N GLU A 6 -26.70 46.76 -17.50
CA GLU A 6 -26.54 45.36 -17.92
C GLU A 6 -26.76 45.27 -19.45
N THR A 7 -25.77 44.77 -20.18
CA THR A 7 -25.91 44.26 -21.56
C THR A 7 -25.19 42.92 -21.70
N GLU A 8 -25.98 41.86 -21.54
CA GLU A 8 -26.23 40.76 -22.48
C GLU A 8 -25.11 40.08 -23.30
N ALA A 9 -25.22 38.75 -23.29
CA ALA A 9 -24.96 37.75 -24.34
C ALA A 9 -23.58 37.08 -24.49
N ALA A 10 -23.63 35.78 -24.14
CA ALA A 10 -23.21 34.63 -24.95
C ALA A 10 -21.69 34.47 -25.17
N ARG A 11 -21.13 33.27 -24.96
CA ARG A 11 -21.38 32.10 -25.81
C ARG A 11 -20.98 30.81 -25.12
N THR A 12 -21.90 29.86 -25.21
CA THR A 12 -21.76 28.42 -24.92
C THR A 12 -20.76 27.77 -25.87
N GLY A 13 -19.95 26.84 -25.34
CA GLY A 13 -19.07 25.97 -26.11
C GLY A 13 -18.92 24.61 -25.42
N THR A 14 -19.94 23.77 -25.54
CA THR A 14 -19.97 22.41 -25.01
C THR A 14 -19.25 21.48 -25.99
N GLY A 15 -18.05 21.01 -25.64
CA GLY A 15 -17.31 19.99 -26.39
C GLY A 15 -17.61 18.60 -25.86
N THR A 16 -18.56 17.90 -26.48
CA THR A 16 -18.83 16.47 -26.28
C THR A 16 -17.93 15.66 -27.21
N GLY A 17 -17.01 14.86 -26.66
CA GLY A 17 -16.18 13.91 -27.39
C GLY A 17 -16.40 12.50 -26.87
N ALA A 18 -17.20 11.71 -27.59
CA ALA A 18 -17.41 10.29 -27.35
C ALA A 18 -16.22 9.47 -27.90
N GLY A 19 -15.72 8.53 -27.09
CA GLY A 19 -14.71 7.56 -27.49
C GLY A 19 -15.00 6.22 -26.82
N THR A 20 -15.90 5.44 -27.42
CA THR A 20 -16.16 4.04 -27.10
C THR A 20 -15.01 3.16 -27.59
N GLY A 21 -14.41 2.41 -26.68
CA GLY A 21 -13.43 1.36 -26.97
C GLY A 21 -13.74 0.11 -26.15
N THR A 22 -14.66 -0.70 -26.66
CA THR A 22 -14.98 -2.06 -26.20
C THR A 22 -13.83 -3.00 -26.54
N GLY A 23 -13.31 -3.75 -25.57
CA GLY A 23 -12.34 -4.82 -25.76
C GLY A 23 -12.56 -5.95 -24.77
N ALA A 24 -13.49 -6.83 -25.08
CA ALA A 24 -13.68 -8.11 -24.41
C ALA A 24 -12.57 -9.09 -24.83
N GLY A 25 -11.91 -9.72 -23.85
CA GLY A 25 -11.00 -10.83 -24.04
C GLY A 25 -11.24 -11.88 -22.97
N ALA A 26 -12.14 -12.81 -23.25
CA ALA A 26 -12.29 -14.06 -22.51
C ALA A 26 -11.16 -15.02 -22.91
N GLY A 27 -10.55 -15.68 -21.94
CA GLY A 27 -9.45 -16.62 -22.14
C GLY A 27 -9.18 -17.45 -20.89
N THR A 28 -10.13 -18.31 -20.58
CA THR A 28 -10.07 -19.37 -19.57
C THR A 28 -8.89 -20.30 -19.83
N GLY A 29 -8.02 -20.50 -18.84
CA GLY A 29 -6.97 -21.50 -18.84
C GLY A 29 -6.96 -22.24 -17.50
N ALA A 30 -7.66 -23.38 -17.46
CA ALA A 30 -7.63 -24.32 -16.35
C ALA A 30 -6.23 -24.97 -16.25
N GLY A 31 -5.73 -25.09 -15.02
CA GLY A 31 -4.47 -25.76 -14.73
C GLY A 31 -4.36 -26.14 -13.25
N GLY A 32 -5.36 -26.87 -12.74
CA GLY A 32 -5.33 -27.45 -11.41
C GLY A 32 -5.22 -28.97 -11.49
N ALA A 33 -4.07 -29.51 -11.09
CA ALA A 33 -3.94 -30.65 -10.17
C ALA A 33 -2.55 -31.30 -10.28
N ALA A 34 -1.68 -31.04 -9.30
CA ALA A 34 -0.80 -32.04 -8.71
C ALA A 34 -0.13 -31.44 -7.46
N GLY A 35 -0.39 -32.02 -6.29
CA GLY A 35 0.32 -31.68 -5.06
C GLY A 35 -0.56 -31.65 -3.82
N GLY A 36 -1.16 -32.78 -3.47
CA GLY A 36 -1.59 -33.00 -2.09
C GLY A 36 -0.36 -33.16 -1.21
N GLY A 37 -0.27 -32.38 -0.13
CA GLY A 37 0.80 -32.49 0.86
C GLY A 37 0.67 -31.45 1.97
N ALA A 38 0.09 -31.88 3.08
CA ALA A 38 0.01 -31.23 4.40
C ALA A 38 -0.87 -29.97 4.52
N ALA A 39 -2.10 -30.17 4.99
CA ALA A 39 -2.78 -29.19 5.82
C ALA A 39 -1.92 -28.90 7.07
N GLY A 40 -1.74 -27.61 7.41
CA GLY A 40 -1.31 -27.22 8.76
C GLY A 40 -0.01 -26.44 8.90
N ALA A 41 0.34 -25.57 7.96
CA ALA A 41 0.98 -24.32 8.36
C ALA A 41 -0.03 -23.22 8.12
N ALA A 42 -0.87 -22.92 9.12
CA ALA A 42 -1.53 -21.63 9.17
C ALA A 42 -0.40 -20.62 8.97
N SER A 43 -0.38 -19.95 7.81
CA SER A 43 0.58 -18.89 7.58
C SER A 43 0.45 -17.98 8.79
N ARG A 44 1.54 -17.81 9.54
CA ARG A 44 1.59 -16.87 10.66
C ARG A 44 1.40 -15.50 10.02
N ALA A 45 0.15 -15.14 9.77
CA ALA A 45 -0.21 -14.06 8.87
C ALA A 45 0.41 -12.80 9.46
N ARG A 46 1.35 -12.20 8.73
CA ARG A 46 2.04 -10.99 9.19
C ARG A 46 1.00 -9.88 9.24
N LYS A 47 0.77 -9.36 10.45
CA LYS A 47 -0.15 -8.24 10.65
C LYS A 47 0.46 -6.98 10.04
N GLN A 48 -0.22 -6.40 9.08
CA GLN A 48 0.14 -5.09 8.52
C GLN A 48 -0.36 -4.00 9.46
N VAL A 49 0.52 -3.07 9.84
CA VAL A 49 0.22 -1.96 10.74
C VAL A 49 0.77 -0.68 10.12
N LEU A 50 -0.03 0.39 10.10
CA LEU A 50 0.45 1.72 9.75
C LEU A 50 1.23 2.30 10.94
N LEU A 51 2.53 2.51 10.75
CA LEU A 51 3.41 3.08 11.76
C LEU A 51 3.68 4.55 11.41
N ARG A 52 3.41 5.45 12.37
CA ARG A 52 3.81 6.85 12.26
C ARG A 52 5.20 6.98 12.84
N LEU A 53 6.15 7.36 12.00
CA LEU A 53 7.54 7.61 12.36
C LEU A 53 7.91 9.02 11.95
N ASP A 54 8.82 9.62 12.72
CA ASP A 54 9.55 10.79 12.24
C ASP A 54 10.34 10.40 10.96
N PRO A 55 10.31 11.22 9.89
CA PRO A 55 11.01 10.91 8.64
C PRO A 55 12.51 10.67 8.83
N ALA A 56 13.19 11.45 9.67
CA ALA A 56 14.62 11.29 9.90
C ALA A 56 14.93 9.96 10.59
N VAL A 57 14.05 9.49 11.47
CA VAL A 57 14.18 8.17 12.11
C VAL A 57 13.97 7.06 11.08
N HIS A 58 12.98 7.19 10.21
CA HIS A 58 12.78 6.22 9.14
C HIS A 58 14.00 6.13 8.22
N ASP A 59 14.59 7.27 7.84
CA ASP A 59 15.75 7.30 6.95
C ASP A 59 16.99 6.68 7.60
N ALA A 60 17.22 6.94 8.89
CA ALA A 60 18.29 6.30 9.65
C ALA A 60 18.11 4.77 9.71
N LEU A 61 16.87 4.29 9.93
CA LEU A 61 16.56 2.86 9.91
C LEU A 61 16.76 2.23 8.53
N ALA A 62 16.37 2.93 7.46
CA ALA A 62 16.55 2.46 6.09
C ALA A 62 18.03 2.36 5.71
N ALA A 63 18.84 3.37 6.07
CA ALA A 63 20.28 3.37 5.84
C ALA A 63 20.97 2.22 6.61
N TRP A 64 20.60 1.99 7.86
CA TRP A 64 21.12 0.86 8.64
C TRP A 64 20.71 -0.49 8.04
N ALA A 65 19.44 -0.65 7.65
CA ALA A 65 18.98 -1.87 7.02
C ALA A 65 19.74 -2.17 5.72
N ALA A 66 19.99 -1.15 4.90
CA ALA A 66 20.77 -1.28 3.67
C ALA A 66 22.22 -1.74 3.94
N ALA A 67 22.86 -1.20 4.98
CA ALA A 67 24.20 -1.61 5.38
C ALA A 67 24.28 -3.08 5.82
N GLU A 68 23.19 -3.63 6.37
CA GLU A 68 23.07 -5.05 6.77
C GLU A 68 22.46 -5.96 5.70
N LEU A 69 22.24 -5.46 4.47
CA LEU A 69 21.56 -6.17 3.38
C LEU A 69 20.18 -6.72 3.80
N ARG A 70 19.46 -5.95 4.62
CA ARG A 70 18.13 -6.28 5.16
C ARG A 70 17.09 -5.29 4.63
N SER A 71 15.84 -5.75 4.51
CA SER A 71 14.73 -4.81 4.28
C SER A 71 14.46 -3.95 5.53
N THR A 72 14.01 -2.71 5.34
CA THR A 72 13.64 -1.82 6.44
C THR A 72 12.61 -2.45 7.38
N ASN A 73 11.60 -3.17 6.85
CA ASN A 73 10.61 -3.87 7.67
C ASN A 73 11.23 -4.97 8.55
N ALA A 74 12.15 -5.75 8.00
CA ALA A 74 12.83 -6.78 8.78
C ALA A 74 13.76 -6.16 9.83
N GLN A 75 14.38 -5.01 9.55
CA GLN A 75 15.16 -4.26 10.54
C GLN A 75 14.28 -3.78 11.70
N ILE A 76 13.12 -3.18 11.39
CA ILE A 76 12.15 -2.73 12.38
C ILE A 76 11.67 -3.91 13.24
N GLU A 77 11.29 -5.04 12.62
CA GLU A 77 10.83 -6.23 13.34
C GLU A 77 11.91 -6.77 14.28
N PHE A 78 13.16 -6.83 13.82
CA PHE A 78 14.29 -7.26 14.65
C PHE A 78 14.46 -6.37 15.89
N LEU A 79 14.45 -5.05 15.70
CA LEU A 79 14.60 -4.08 16.79
C LEU A 79 13.45 -4.16 17.79
N LEU A 80 12.21 -4.27 17.31
CA LEU A 80 11.04 -4.40 18.16
C LEU A 80 11.09 -5.70 18.97
N ARG A 81 11.43 -6.83 18.33
CA ARG A 81 11.56 -8.10 19.04
C ARG A 81 12.66 -8.06 20.08
N ARG A 82 13.82 -7.48 19.75
CA ARG A 82 14.92 -7.29 20.71
C ARG A 82 14.47 -6.44 21.89
N ALA A 83 13.88 -5.26 21.65
CA ALA A 83 13.41 -4.37 22.70
C ALA A 83 12.35 -5.05 23.60
N LEU A 84 11.44 -5.84 23.03
CA LEU A 84 10.45 -6.62 23.80
C LEU A 84 11.10 -7.71 24.65
N THR A 85 12.10 -8.41 24.12
CA THR A 85 12.89 -9.41 24.88
C THR A 85 13.63 -8.74 26.02
N ASP A 86 14.36 -7.66 25.74
CA ASP A 86 15.15 -6.92 26.72
C ASP A 86 14.26 -6.33 27.83
N ALA A 87 13.02 -5.94 27.49
CA ALA A 87 12.02 -5.47 28.46
C ALA A 87 11.25 -6.61 29.18
N GLY A 88 11.50 -7.88 28.84
CA GLY A 88 10.76 -9.02 29.39
C GLY A 88 9.27 -9.02 29.04
N ARG A 89 8.88 -8.42 27.91
CA ARG A 89 7.49 -8.25 27.46
C ARG A 89 7.09 -9.18 26.32
N LEU A 90 8.01 -9.99 25.84
CA LEU A 90 7.71 -10.98 24.83
C LEU A 90 6.93 -12.15 25.48
N PRO A 91 5.73 -12.52 24.99
CA PRO A 91 5.00 -13.67 25.53
C PRO A 91 5.81 -14.95 25.30
N ALA A 92 5.84 -15.83 26.31
CA ALA A 92 6.35 -17.18 26.14
C ALA A 92 5.51 -17.89 25.06
N ALA A 93 6.19 -18.48 24.07
CA ALA A 93 5.54 -19.19 22.97
C ALA A 93 4.90 -20.50 23.45
#